data_AF-A0A257W3J6-F1
#
_entry.id   AF-A0A257W3J6-F1
#
_cell.length_a   1.000
_cell.length_b   1.000
_cell.length_c   1.000
_cell.angle_alpha   90.00
_cell.angle_beta   90.00
_cell.angle_gamma   90.00
#
_symmetry.space_group_name_H-M   'P 1'
#
loop_
_entity.id
_entity.type
_entity.pdbx_description
1 polymer ?
#
loop_
_entity_poly.entity_id
_entity_poly.type
_entity_poly.pdbx_seq_one_letter_code
_entity_poly.pdbx_strand_id
1 'polypeptide(L)'
;MWDTQVLQEAPKSLLYRWQYWIGGSRLISESPLLGIGLGQFRSAYLRVKLPEASEEISDPHNLWIDAWVNGGLISIVGLLIGSLWLLIHAGQFLVAKDDNDPIRSRNLAAETNLANARDLWSVVLGVGGAFALAFGTGLAFGNWDDRLLALGVMWTGVFVYGLKSPGLMREVCSGTAPLAAGIGLIVHGHGAGGFEMPGVVNWCGWLILLSLPPATYEIIAATGQPSTGKHRRGPALWVTVLFLTAGVWLWWPNLRCHTRLDQAQHLIMNGRVGSSLKMLEAAAQADPWNPEPWQRRAELEFAQHSQSPPGGQQSSEVRGELASALDSLMEARQRDPANPHLVERDGDFRLAEFRRTKSVVWAQSAADAYRLGHKMYPTNATIAARWAETADLAGEPGEASDAARLALRQDDLNRSLGHVERWLSEADRKALDDLIEH
;
A
#
# COMPACT_ATOMS: atom_id res chain seq x y z
N MET A 1 22.42 -23.31 13.35
CA MET A 1 23.13 -22.45 14.31
C MET A 1 22.29 -21.19 14.40
N TRP A 2 21.49 -21.04 15.46
CA TRP A 2 20.62 -19.87 15.61
C TRP A 2 21.49 -18.68 16.01
N ASP A 3 21.31 -17.57 15.33
CA ASP A 3 22.09 -16.36 15.58
C ASP A 3 21.66 -15.77 16.94
N THR A 4 22.59 -15.76 17.90
CA THR A 4 22.36 -15.20 19.24
C THR A 4 21.95 -13.73 19.18
N GLN A 5 22.33 -13.03 18.11
CA GLN A 5 21.93 -11.64 17.86
C GLN A 5 20.42 -11.53 17.58
N VAL A 6 19.82 -12.51 16.88
CA VAL A 6 18.36 -12.54 16.61
C VAL A 6 17.57 -12.72 17.90
N LEU A 7 18.02 -13.57 18.82
CA LEU A 7 17.35 -13.78 20.10
C LEU A 7 17.44 -12.56 21.02
N GLN A 8 18.52 -11.78 20.92
CA GLN A 8 18.72 -10.55 21.69
C GLN A 8 17.89 -9.37 21.14
N GLU A 9 17.70 -9.29 19.82
CA GLU A 9 16.92 -8.22 19.18
C GLU A 9 15.41 -8.53 19.10
N ALA A 10 14.99 -9.79 19.25
CA ALA A 10 13.59 -10.19 19.19
C ALA A 10 12.65 -9.43 20.16
N PRO A 11 13.02 -9.16 21.43
CA PRO A 11 12.18 -8.37 22.34
C PRO A 11 11.96 -6.94 21.85
N LYS A 12 12.97 -6.30 21.24
CA LYS A 12 12.82 -4.95 20.67
C LYS A 12 11.86 -4.96 19.48
N SER A 13 11.98 -5.94 18.59
CA SER A 13 11.06 -6.09 17.46
C SER A 13 9.61 -6.30 17.90
N LEU A 14 9.38 -7.07 18.96
CA LEU A 14 8.03 -7.26 19.53
C LEU A 14 7.49 -5.98 20.19
N LEU A 15 8.35 -5.23 20.88
CA LEU A 15 7.97 -3.94 21.47
C LEU A 15 7.54 -2.94 20.38
N TYR A 16 8.29 -2.85 19.28
CA TYR A 16 7.90 -1.98 18.18
C TYR A 16 6.58 -2.40 17.55
N ARG A 17 6.38 -3.70 17.29
CA ARG A 17 5.08 -4.21 16.81
C ARG A 17 3.93 -3.87 17.74
N TRP A 18 4.14 -3.96 19.06
CA TRP A 18 3.14 -3.56 20.04
C TRP A 18 2.77 -2.08 19.90
N GLN A 19 3.75 -1.19 19.68
CA GLN A 19 3.50 0.23 19.39
C GLN A 19 2.68 0.41 18.10
N TYR A 20 2.93 -0.40 17.07
CA TYR A 20 2.18 -0.37 15.82
C TYR A 20 0.72 -0.76 16.06
N TRP A 21 0.49 -1.78 16.89
CA TRP A 21 -0.85 -2.25 17.24
C TRP A 21 -1.63 -1.23 18.07
N ILE A 22 -0.96 -0.49 18.96
CA ILE A 22 -1.58 0.63 19.67
C ILE A 22 -2.00 1.72 18.67
N GLY A 23 -1.14 2.11 17.73
CA GLY A 23 -1.51 3.06 16.68
C GLY A 23 -2.66 2.56 15.81
N GLY A 24 -2.59 1.31 15.35
CA GLY A 24 -3.66 0.68 14.56
C GLY A 24 -5.00 0.62 15.30
N SER A 25 -5.00 0.31 16.60
CA SER A 25 -6.23 0.30 17.39
C SER A 25 -6.84 1.70 17.58
N ARG A 26 -6.01 2.75 17.68
CA ARG A 26 -6.48 4.15 17.66
C ARG A 26 -7.19 4.48 16.34
N LEU A 27 -6.60 4.12 15.20
CA LEU A 27 -7.22 4.33 13.89
C LEU A 27 -8.53 3.54 13.73
N ILE A 28 -8.58 2.29 14.21
CA ILE A 28 -9.82 1.50 14.24
C ILE A 28 -10.90 2.20 15.06
N SER A 29 -10.54 2.83 16.19
CA SER A 29 -11.51 3.57 17.01
C SER A 29 -12.08 4.82 16.32
N GLU A 30 -11.35 5.40 15.37
CA GLU A 30 -11.78 6.57 14.59
C GLU A 30 -12.73 6.19 13.44
N SER A 31 -12.51 5.03 12.79
CA SER A 31 -13.35 4.55 11.68
C SER A 31 -13.59 3.03 11.75
N PRO A 32 -14.35 2.53 12.73
CA PRO A 32 -14.48 1.09 12.96
C PRO A 32 -15.29 0.35 11.88
N LEU A 33 -16.20 1.06 11.21
CA LEU A 33 -17.12 0.46 10.24
C LEU A 33 -16.51 0.39 8.84
N LEU A 34 -15.93 1.49 8.37
CA LEU A 34 -15.43 1.62 7.00
C LEU A 34 -13.91 1.45 6.91
N GLY A 35 -13.19 1.59 8.03
CA GLY A 35 -11.75 1.71 8.01
C GLY A 35 -11.30 3.07 7.46
N ILE A 36 -9.99 3.23 7.30
CA ILE A 36 -9.36 4.42 6.74
C ILE A 36 -9.15 4.33 5.22
N GLY A 37 -9.50 3.20 4.60
CA GLY A 37 -9.28 2.91 3.19
C GLY A 37 -7.98 2.14 2.95
N LEU A 38 -7.95 1.34 1.87
CA LEU A 38 -6.79 0.51 1.52
C LEU A 38 -5.56 1.37 1.21
N GLY A 39 -4.40 1.01 1.78
CA GLY A 39 -3.13 1.68 1.54
C GLY A 39 -2.99 3.06 2.21
N GLN A 40 -3.93 3.45 3.07
CA GLN A 40 -3.91 4.75 3.78
C GLN A 40 -3.20 4.68 5.14
N PHE A 41 -2.86 3.48 5.61
CA PHE A 41 -2.30 3.26 6.95
C PHE A 41 -1.02 4.06 7.19
N ARG A 42 -0.09 4.07 6.23
CA ARG A 42 1.20 4.79 6.36
C ARG A 42 1.01 6.26 6.74
N SER A 43 0.15 6.97 6.01
CA SER A 43 -0.11 8.40 6.24
C SER A 43 -0.90 8.63 7.52
N ALA A 44 -1.98 7.86 7.75
CA ALA A 44 -2.84 8.02 8.91
C ALA A 44 -2.14 7.66 10.23
N TYR A 45 -1.22 6.69 10.21
CA TYR A 45 -0.48 6.24 11.38
C TYR A 45 0.34 7.37 12.02
N LEU A 46 0.88 8.30 11.23
CA LEU A 46 1.74 9.38 11.73
C LEU A 46 1.03 10.28 12.76
N ARG A 47 -0.28 10.45 12.62
CA ARG A 47 -1.11 11.22 13.57
C ARG A 47 -1.28 10.54 14.91
N VAL A 48 -1.38 9.21 14.90
CA VAL A 48 -1.63 8.40 16.11
C VAL A 48 -0.38 7.71 16.65
N LYS A 49 0.75 7.88 15.96
CA LYS A 49 2.04 7.29 16.29
C LYS A 49 2.41 7.67 17.72
N LEU A 50 2.89 6.68 18.47
CA LEU A 50 3.33 6.89 19.84
C LEU A 50 4.58 7.79 19.87
N PRO A 51 4.72 8.68 20.87
CA PRO A 51 5.93 9.50 21.04
C PRO A 51 7.22 8.66 21.12
N GLU A 52 7.14 7.45 21.65
CA GLU A 52 8.23 6.51 21.81
C GLU A 52 8.48 5.62 20.58
N ALA A 53 7.74 5.81 19.47
CA ALA A 53 7.91 5.03 18.25
C ALA A 53 8.80 5.77 17.24
N SER A 54 9.93 5.16 16.89
CA SER A 54 10.86 5.69 15.88
C SER A 54 10.36 5.51 14.45
N GLU A 55 9.67 4.40 14.17
CA GLU A 55 9.39 3.96 12.80
C GLU A 55 8.17 4.64 12.13
N GLU A 56 8.28 4.80 10.82
CA GLU A 56 7.17 5.15 9.93
C GLU A 56 6.83 3.91 9.11
N ILE A 57 5.79 3.22 9.54
CA ILE A 57 5.41 1.90 9.03
C ILE A 57 4.34 2.00 7.94
N SER A 58 4.34 1.04 7.02
CA SER A 58 3.31 0.90 5.99
C SER A 58 2.09 0.14 6.49
N ASP A 59 2.26 -0.75 7.45
CA ASP A 59 1.22 -1.65 7.95
C ASP A 59 1.51 -2.03 9.42
N PRO A 60 0.49 -2.49 10.18
CA PRO A 60 0.65 -2.80 11.60
C PRO A 60 1.35 -4.14 11.88
N HIS A 61 1.75 -4.90 10.86
CA HIS A 61 2.27 -6.26 11.00
C HIS A 61 1.40 -7.14 11.91
N ASN A 62 0.09 -7.08 11.70
CA ASN A 62 -0.90 -7.95 12.32
C ASN A 62 -2.10 -8.05 11.40
N LEU A 63 -2.32 -9.24 10.83
CA LEU A 63 -3.38 -9.50 9.85
C LEU A 63 -4.76 -8.95 10.26
N TRP A 64 -5.14 -9.09 11.53
CA TRP A 64 -6.46 -8.68 12.00
C TRP A 64 -6.58 -7.17 12.13
N ILE A 65 -5.53 -6.52 12.67
CA ILE A 65 -5.49 -5.06 12.78
C ILE A 65 -5.42 -4.46 11.38
N ASP A 66 -4.60 -5.01 10.49
CA ASP A 66 -4.45 -4.59 9.10
C ASP A 66 -5.78 -4.68 8.34
N ALA A 67 -6.45 -5.84 8.39
CA ALA A 67 -7.75 -6.01 7.75
C ALA A 67 -8.82 -5.04 8.29
N TRP A 68 -8.87 -4.83 9.60
CA TRP A 68 -9.87 -3.96 10.21
C TRP A 68 -9.56 -2.47 9.98
N VAL A 69 -8.32 -2.04 10.16
CA VAL A 69 -7.96 -0.62 10.01
C VAL A 69 -8.18 -0.16 8.57
N ASN A 70 -7.78 -0.96 7.57
CA ASN A 70 -7.88 -0.56 6.17
C ASN A 70 -9.29 -0.72 5.59
N GLY A 71 -10.00 -1.80 5.93
CA GLY A 71 -11.27 -2.13 5.28
C GLY A 71 -12.46 -2.28 6.23
N GLY A 72 -12.32 -1.83 7.48
CA GLY A 72 -13.39 -1.74 8.45
C GLY A 72 -14.00 -3.07 8.85
N LEU A 73 -15.25 -2.99 9.31
CA LEU A 73 -16.01 -4.15 9.77
C LEU A 73 -16.20 -5.20 8.67
N ILE A 74 -16.37 -4.75 7.42
CA ILE A 74 -16.57 -5.65 6.27
C ILE A 74 -15.36 -6.56 6.09
N SER A 75 -14.16 -6.00 6.15
CA SER A 75 -12.93 -6.76 5.88
C SER A 75 -12.59 -7.71 7.02
N ILE A 76 -12.74 -7.29 8.28
CA ILE A 76 -12.51 -8.18 9.43
C ILE A 76 -13.55 -9.30 9.50
N VAL A 77 -14.83 -9.02 9.24
CA VAL A 77 -15.87 -10.06 9.20
C VAL A 77 -15.63 -11.03 8.05
N GLY A 78 -15.28 -10.54 6.85
CA GLY A 78 -14.95 -11.38 5.71
C GLY A 78 -13.77 -12.31 6.01
N LEU A 79 -12.72 -11.79 6.64
CA LEU A 79 -11.55 -12.58 7.04
C LEU A 79 -11.90 -13.63 8.10
N LEU A 80 -12.74 -13.28 9.10
CA LEU A 80 -13.21 -14.21 10.12
C LEU A 80 -14.07 -15.33 9.52
N ILE A 81 -15.01 -14.99 8.62
CA ILE A 81 -15.84 -15.98 7.93
C ILE A 81 -14.97 -16.91 7.08
N GLY A 82 -14.01 -16.38 6.32
CA GLY A 82 -13.09 -17.18 5.51
C GLY A 82 -12.22 -18.10 6.37
N SER A 83 -11.72 -17.61 7.49
CA SER A 83 -10.92 -18.41 8.44
C SER A 83 -11.73 -19.52 9.09
N LEU A 84 -12.96 -19.21 9.54
CA LEU A 84 -13.87 -20.20 10.11
C LEU A 84 -14.28 -21.25 9.07
N TRP A 85 -14.51 -20.84 7.83
CA TRP A 85 -14.82 -21.73 6.72
C TRP A 85 -13.72 -22.77 6.51
N LEU A 86 -12.46 -22.33 6.44
CA LEU A 86 -11.29 -23.20 6.31
C LEU A 86 -11.20 -24.21 7.46
N LEU A 87 -11.45 -23.76 8.70
CA LEU A 87 -11.43 -24.61 9.89
C LEU A 87 -12.52 -25.70 9.86
N ILE A 88 -13.77 -25.31 9.57
CA ILE A 88 -14.91 -26.25 9.54
C ILE A 88 -14.70 -27.32 8.48
N HIS A 89 -14.32 -26.93 7.27
CA HIS A 89 -14.21 -27.86 6.15
C HIS A 89 -13.00 -28.79 6.30
N ALA A 90 -11.89 -28.31 6.84
CA ALA A 90 -10.77 -29.18 7.19
C ALA A 90 -11.14 -30.24 8.23
N GLY A 91 -11.98 -29.89 9.22
CA GLY A 91 -12.49 -30.84 10.21
C GLY A 91 -13.35 -31.96 9.61
N GLN A 92 -14.16 -31.65 8.60
CA GLN A 92 -14.99 -32.65 7.91
C GLN A 92 -14.15 -33.71 7.17
N PHE A 93 -13.02 -33.31 6.59
CA PHE A 93 -12.11 -34.25 5.91
C PHE A 93 -11.33 -35.15 6.88
N LEU A 94 -11.02 -34.67 8.09
CA LEU A 94 -10.40 -35.49 9.13
C LEU A 94 -11.34 -36.59 9.62
N VAL A 95 -12.65 -36.34 9.62
CA VAL A 95 -13.69 -37.30 10.04
C VAL A 95 -14.12 -38.24 8.91
N ALA A 96 -14.14 -37.78 7.66
CA ALA A 96 -14.59 -38.57 6.50
C ALA A 96 -13.61 -39.63 6.00
N LYS A 97 -12.41 -39.76 6.60
CA LYS A 97 -11.37 -40.71 6.17
C LYS A 97 -11.71 -42.19 6.45
N ASP A 98 -12.84 -42.47 7.11
CA ASP A 98 -13.22 -43.83 7.55
C ASP A 98 -14.18 -44.59 6.59
N ASP A 99 -14.79 -43.92 5.60
CA ASP A 99 -15.74 -44.56 4.67
C ASP A 99 -15.09 -44.89 3.30
N ASN A 100 -14.37 -46.02 3.24
CA ASN A 100 -13.81 -46.57 2.00
C ASN A 100 -14.80 -47.53 1.31
N ASP A 101 -15.63 -47.03 0.37
CA ASP A 101 -16.36 -47.88 -0.59
C ASP A 101 -15.60 -47.99 -1.93
N PRO A 102 -15.01 -49.17 -2.25
CA PRO A 102 -14.12 -49.38 -3.40
C PRO A 102 -14.84 -49.38 -4.76
N ILE A 103 -16.17 -49.57 -4.80
CA ILE A 103 -16.94 -49.63 -6.05
C ILE A 103 -17.26 -48.21 -6.53
N ARG A 104 -17.58 -47.29 -5.60
CA ARG A 104 -17.81 -45.87 -5.88
C ARG A 104 -16.55 -45.19 -6.40
N SER A 105 -15.38 -45.52 -5.86
CA SER A 105 -14.08 -44.96 -6.28
C SER A 105 -13.69 -45.32 -7.72
N ARG A 106 -14.09 -46.48 -8.24
CA ARG A 106 -13.69 -46.96 -9.57
C ARG A 106 -14.52 -46.34 -10.70
N ASN A 107 -15.82 -46.12 -10.47
CA ASN A 107 -16.70 -45.46 -11.43
C ASN A 107 -16.47 -43.94 -11.47
N LEU A 108 -16.20 -43.32 -10.31
CA LEU A 108 -15.79 -41.91 -10.25
C LEU A 108 -14.49 -41.66 -11.01
N ALA A 109 -13.51 -42.59 -10.94
CA ALA A 109 -12.22 -42.48 -11.62
C ALA A 109 -12.32 -42.50 -13.16
N ALA A 110 -13.32 -43.19 -13.72
CA ALA A 110 -13.51 -43.27 -15.18
C ALA A 110 -14.21 -42.03 -15.76
N GLU A 111 -15.23 -41.50 -15.09
CA GLU A 111 -15.91 -40.25 -15.51
C GLU A 111 -15.06 -39.01 -15.25
N THR A 112 -14.27 -38.99 -14.16
CA THR A 112 -13.33 -37.90 -13.89
C THR A 112 -12.23 -37.80 -14.94
N ASN A 113 -11.70 -38.90 -15.51
CA ASN A 113 -10.62 -38.83 -16.49
C ASN A 113 -10.95 -38.05 -17.78
N LEU A 114 -12.21 -38.09 -18.25
CA LEU A 114 -12.66 -37.36 -19.45
C LEU A 114 -13.05 -35.90 -19.17
N ALA A 115 -13.65 -35.62 -18.01
CA ALA A 115 -13.93 -34.25 -17.56
C ALA A 115 -12.62 -33.51 -17.21
N ASN A 116 -11.69 -34.21 -16.55
CA ASN A 116 -10.38 -33.71 -16.17
C ASN A 116 -9.63 -33.18 -17.39
N ALA A 117 -9.54 -33.91 -18.50
CA ALA A 117 -8.76 -33.47 -19.66
C ALA A 117 -9.23 -32.13 -20.27
N ARG A 118 -10.54 -31.84 -20.24
CA ARG A 118 -11.10 -30.61 -20.81
C ARG A 118 -11.02 -29.43 -19.83
N ASP A 119 -11.30 -29.66 -18.55
CA ASP A 119 -11.10 -28.67 -17.48
C ASP A 119 -9.63 -28.32 -17.30
N LEU A 120 -8.74 -29.28 -17.56
CA LEU A 120 -7.29 -29.12 -17.57
C LEU A 120 -6.82 -28.08 -18.58
N TRP A 121 -7.26 -28.18 -19.83
CA TRP A 121 -6.87 -27.22 -20.87
C TRP A 121 -7.39 -25.82 -20.57
N SER A 122 -8.55 -25.65 -19.94
CA SER A 122 -9.01 -24.34 -19.48
C SER A 122 -8.13 -23.76 -18.37
N VAL A 123 -7.62 -24.57 -17.43
CA VAL A 123 -6.68 -24.10 -16.41
C VAL A 123 -5.31 -23.82 -17.01
N VAL A 124 -4.80 -24.68 -17.91
CA VAL A 124 -3.53 -24.47 -18.64
C VAL A 124 -3.59 -23.15 -19.43
N LEU A 125 -4.65 -22.96 -20.21
CA LEU A 125 -4.84 -21.77 -21.04
C LEU A 125 -5.13 -20.53 -20.18
N GLY A 126 -5.80 -20.69 -19.04
CA GLY A 126 -6.06 -19.61 -18.09
C GLY A 126 -4.79 -19.14 -17.38
N VAL A 127 -4.04 -20.05 -16.76
CA VAL A 127 -2.80 -19.74 -16.03
C VAL A 127 -1.68 -19.39 -17.00
N GLY A 128 -1.50 -20.18 -18.06
CA GLY A 128 -0.51 -19.91 -19.09
C GLY A 128 -0.82 -18.63 -19.88
N GLY A 129 -2.10 -18.35 -20.15
CA GLY A 129 -2.55 -17.11 -20.75
C GLY A 129 -2.36 -15.90 -19.84
N ALA A 130 -2.71 -16.00 -18.54
CA ALA A 130 -2.47 -14.96 -17.56
C ALA A 130 -0.96 -14.68 -17.37
N PHE A 131 -0.14 -15.73 -17.35
CA PHE A 131 1.31 -15.61 -17.30
C PHE A 131 1.86 -14.96 -18.57
N ALA A 132 1.47 -15.42 -19.76
CA ALA A 132 1.88 -14.83 -21.03
C ALA A 132 1.45 -13.37 -21.15
N LEU A 133 0.28 -13.01 -20.60
CA LEU A 133 -0.21 -11.63 -20.56
C LEU A 133 0.65 -10.79 -19.61
N ALA A 134 0.87 -11.24 -18.36
CA ALA A 134 1.71 -10.54 -17.39
C ALA A 134 3.17 -10.40 -17.85
N PHE A 135 3.68 -11.43 -18.52
CA PHE A 135 5.01 -11.46 -19.10
C PHE A 135 5.12 -10.54 -20.32
N GLY A 136 4.13 -10.61 -21.22
CA GLY A 136 4.06 -9.78 -22.42
C GLY A 136 3.91 -8.29 -22.10
N THR A 137 3.19 -7.94 -21.03
CA THR A 137 3.09 -6.55 -20.56
C THR A 137 4.41 -6.07 -19.97
N GLY A 138 5.09 -6.88 -19.15
CA GLY A 138 6.44 -6.56 -18.66
C GLY A 138 7.43 -6.27 -19.79
N LEU A 139 7.40 -7.08 -20.86
CA LEU A 139 8.22 -6.84 -22.06
C LEU A 139 7.80 -5.60 -22.85
N ALA A 140 6.50 -5.40 -23.07
CA ALA A 140 5.99 -4.30 -23.89
C ALA A 140 6.21 -2.93 -23.24
N PHE A 141 6.26 -2.87 -21.90
CA PHE A 141 6.40 -1.63 -21.13
C PHE A 141 7.78 -1.46 -20.49
N GLY A 142 8.75 -2.34 -20.77
CA GLY A 142 10.14 -2.19 -20.33
C GLY A 142 10.39 -2.45 -18.84
N ASN A 143 9.39 -2.92 -18.11
CA ASN A 143 9.46 -3.20 -16.66
C ASN A 143 9.59 -4.71 -16.42
N TRP A 144 10.72 -5.26 -16.84
CA TRP A 144 11.03 -6.68 -16.69
C TRP A 144 11.46 -7.02 -15.26
N ASP A 145 10.90 -8.09 -14.69
CA ASP A 145 11.31 -8.68 -13.41
C ASP A 145 11.64 -10.17 -13.59
N ASP A 146 12.92 -10.52 -13.42
CA ASP A 146 13.42 -11.91 -13.49
C ASP A 146 12.69 -12.85 -12.52
N ARG A 147 12.15 -12.32 -11.42
CA ARG A 147 11.38 -13.09 -10.43
C ARG A 147 10.08 -13.60 -11.02
N LEU A 148 9.45 -12.85 -11.93
CA LEU A 148 8.24 -13.28 -12.62
C LEU A 148 8.53 -14.47 -13.53
N LEU A 149 9.67 -14.47 -14.23
CA LEU A 149 10.10 -15.62 -15.03
C LEU A 149 10.34 -16.85 -14.15
N ALA A 150 11.06 -16.70 -13.04
CA ALA A 150 11.31 -17.80 -12.10
C ALA A 150 10.00 -18.36 -11.51
N LEU A 151 9.08 -17.49 -11.11
CA LEU A 151 7.74 -17.87 -10.66
C LEU A 151 6.95 -18.58 -11.77
N GLY A 152 7.01 -18.08 -13.00
CA GLY A 152 6.37 -18.70 -14.15
C GLY A 152 6.89 -20.10 -14.43
N VAL A 153 8.21 -20.29 -14.41
CA VAL A 153 8.84 -21.61 -14.58
C VAL A 153 8.45 -22.55 -13.44
N MET A 154 8.52 -22.07 -12.20
CA MET A 154 8.13 -22.84 -11.01
C MET A 154 6.67 -23.29 -11.08
N TRP A 155 5.74 -22.36 -11.33
CA TRP A 155 4.31 -22.67 -11.42
C TRP A 155 3.98 -23.57 -12.60
N THR A 156 4.65 -23.38 -13.75
CA THR A 156 4.55 -24.30 -14.88
C THR A 156 5.02 -25.70 -14.50
N GLY A 157 6.11 -25.81 -13.75
CA GLY A 157 6.65 -27.07 -13.26
C GLY A 157 5.71 -27.78 -12.27
N VAL A 158 5.22 -27.07 -11.26
CA VAL A 158 4.22 -27.57 -10.29
C VAL A 158 2.97 -28.03 -11.03
N PHE A 159 2.51 -27.25 -12.00
CA PHE A 159 1.33 -27.57 -12.78
C PHE A 159 1.55 -28.82 -13.64
N VAL A 160 2.61 -28.88 -14.46
CA VAL A 160 2.98 -30.05 -15.28
C VAL A 160 3.19 -31.31 -14.43
N TYR A 161 3.78 -31.16 -13.24
CA TYR A 161 3.94 -32.28 -12.31
C TYR A 161 2.59 -32.73 -11.73
N GLY A 162 1.71 -31.77 -11.39
CA GLY A 162 0.35 -32.03 -10.99
C GLY A 162 -0.49 -32.72 -12.07
N LEU A 163 -0.26 -32.36 -13.35
CA LEU A 163 -0.88 -33.03 -14.51
C LEU A 163 -0.53 -34.52 -14.58
N LYS A 164 0.72 -34.86 -14.26
CA LYS A 164 1.21 -36.24 -14.29
C LYS A 164 0.77 -37.04 -13.07
N SER A 165 0.32 -36.38 -12.02
CA SER A 165 0.00 -36.98 -10.72
C SER A 165 -1.35 -36.48 -10.17
N PRO A 166 -2.48 -36.74 -10.88
CA PRO A 166 -3.78 -36.20 -10.49
C PRO A 166 -4.27 -36.70 -9.12
N GLY A 167 -3.89 -37.91 -8.71
CA GLY A 167 -4.18 -38.43 -7.37
C GLY A 167 -3.49 -37.63 -6.26
N LEU A 168 -2.20 -37.32 -6.46
CA LEU A 168 -1.42 -36.49 -5.54
C LEU A 168 -1.95 -35.05 -5.48
N MET A 169 -2.35 -34.47 -6.61
CA MET A 169 -2.98 -33.14 -6.61
C MET A 169 -4.33 -33.14 -5.91
N ARG A 170 -5.13 -34.19 -6.06
CA ARG A 170 -6.38 -34.31 -5.31
C ARG A 170 -6.11 -34.41 -3.81
N GLU A 171 -5.09 -35.15 -3.41
CA GLU A 171 -4.69 -35.31 -2.00
C GLU A 171 -4.10 -34.01 -1.40
N VAL A 172 -3.32 -33.26 -2.17
CA VAL A 172 -2.73 -31.97 -1.76
C VAL A 172 -3.75 -30.82 -1.79
N CYS A 173 -4.71 -30.84 -2.72
CA CYS A 173 -5.72 -29.80 -2.82
C CYS A 173 -6.96 -30.06 -1.97
N SER A 174 -7.08 -31.23 -1.33
CA SER A 174 -8.19 -31.55 -0.44
C SER A 174 -7.70 -31.82 0.99
N GLY A 175 -8.60 -31.78 1.96
CA GLY A 175 -8.28 -32.12 3.34
C GLY A 175 -7.51 -31.04 4.10
N THR A 176 -6.38 -31.41 4.70
CA THR A 176 -5.65 -30.58 5.68
C THR A 176 -4.68 -29.58 5.04
N ALA A 177 -4.33 -29.74 3.77
CA ALA A 177 -3.34 -28.90 3.11
C ALA A 177 -3.81 -27.44 2.88
N PRO A 178 -5.07 -27.16 2.45
CA PRO A 178 -5.61 -25.79 2.43
C PRO A 178 -5.64 -25.15 3.83
N LEU A 179 -5.91 -25.94 4.88
CA LEU A 179 -5.83 -25.47 6.26
C LEU A 179 -4.40 -25.14 6.68
N ALA A 180 -3.44 -26.01 6.39
CA ALA A 180 -2.03 -25.75 6.69
C ALA A 180 -1.52 -24.51 5.95
N ALA A 181 -1.91 -24.33 4.67
CA ALA A 181 -1.61 -23.14 3.90
C ALA A 181 -2.32 -21.89 4.47
N GLY A 182 -3.57 -22.01 4.91
CA GLY A 182 -4.30 -20.93 5.60
C GLY A 182 -3.66 -20.53 6.92
N ILE A 183 -3.26 -21.49 7.75
CA ILE A 183 -2.50 -21.23 9.00
C ILE A 183 -1.16 -20.57 8.66
N GLY A 184 -0.44 -21.08 7.64
CA GLY A 184 0.79 -20.49 7.16
C GLY A 184 0.60 -19.03 6.72
N LEU A 185 -0.49 -18.74 6.01
CA LEU A 185 -0.85 -17.38 5.58
C LEU A 185 -1.20 -16.47 6.76
N ILE A 186 -1.94 -16.98 7.75
CA ILE A 186 -2.26 -16.23 8.97
C ILE A 186 -0.97 -15.91 9.73
N VAL A 187 -0.11 -16.90 9.96
CA VAL A 187 1.18 -16.70 10.63
C VAL A 187 2.05 -15.71 9.86
N HIS A 188 2.13 -15.86 8.53
CA HIS A 188 2.84 -14.92 7.66
C HIS A 188 2.27 -13.50 7.77
N GLY A 189 0.95 -13.34 7.75
CA GLY A 189 0.28 -12.03 7.86
C GLY A 189 0.52 -11.35 9.22
N HIS A 190 0.79 -12.09 10.29
CA HIS A 190 1.25 -11.50 11.56
C HIS A 190 2.73 -11.13 11.54
N GLY A 191 3.53 -11.77 10.69
CA GLY A 191 4.96 -11.51 10.57
C GLY A 191 5.28 -10.35 9.64
N ALA A 192 4.71 -10.37 8.44
CA ALA A 192 5.05 -9.52 7.30
C ALA A 192 3.98 -8.49 6.94
N GLY A 193 2.74 -8.64 7.45
CA GLY A 193 1.61 -7.77 7.08
C GLY A 193 1.18 -7.93 5.62
N GLY A 194 0.63 -6.87 5.04
CA GLY A 194 0.32 -6.80 3.61
C GLY A 194 -0.99 -7.48 3.20
N PHE A 195 -1.98 -7.54 4.09
CA PHE A 195 -3.29 -8.12 3.75
C PHE A 195 -3.98 -7.38 2.61
N GLU A 196 -3.78 -6.06 2.54
CA GLU A 196 -4.26 -5.17 1.48
C GLU A 196 -3.65 -5.47 0.10
N MET A 197 -2.58 -6.26 0.01
CA MET A 197 -1.98 -6.62 -1.26
C MET A 197 -2.92 -7.54 -2.05
N PRO A 198 -3.28 -7.20 -3.31
CA PRO A 198 -4.17 -8.01 -4.13
C PRO A 198 -3.73 -9.48 -4.26
N GLY A 199 -2.42 -9.72 -4.27
CA GLY A 199 -1.86 -11.07 -4.30
C GLY A 199 -2.27 -11.91 -3.08
N VAL A 200 -2.23 -11.34 -1.88
CA VAL A 200 -2.58 -12.02 -0.63
C VAL A 200 -4.08 -12.33 -0.57
N VAL A 201 -4.93 -11.36 -0.93
CA VAL A 201 -6.40 -11.54 -1.00
C VAL A 201 -6.78 -12.63 -2.00
N ASN A 202 -6.12 -12.66 -3.16
CA ASN A 202 -6.33 -13.71 -4.16
C ASN A 202 -5.98 -15.09 -3.60
N TRP A 203 -4.87 -15.22 -2.86
CA TRP A 203 -4.50 -16.47 -2.18
C TRP A 203 -5.54 -16.92 -1.17
N CYS A 204 -6.09 -16.02 -0.35
CA CYS A 204 -7.19 -16.33 0.56
C CYS A 204 -8.40 -16.92 -0.20
N GLY A 205 -8.77 -16.31 -1.33
CA GLY A 205 -9.85 -16.80 -2.18
C GLY A 205 -9.58 -18.19 -2.75
N TRP A 206 -8.37 -18.45 -3.23
CA TRP A 206 -7.96 -19.78 -3.70
C TRP A 206 -8.03 -20.83 -2.60
N LEU A 207 -7.59 -20.52 -1.38
CA LEU A 207 -7.66 -21.46 -0.27
C LEU A 207 -9.10 -21.83 0.11
N ILE A 208 -10.02 -20.86 0.12
CA ILE A 208 -11.45 -21.11 0.34
C ILE A 208 -12.03 -21.97 -0.77
N LEU A 209 -11.67 -21.67 -2.03
CA LEU A 209 -12.12 -22.46 -3.17
C LEU A 209 -11.61 -23.90 -3.09
N LEU A 210 -10.34 -24.11 -2.72
CA LEU A 210 -9.72 -25.43 -2.59
C LEU A 210 -10.25 -26.22 -1.37
N SER A 211 -10.79 -25.55 -0.35
CA SER A 211 -11.36 -26.23 0.82
C SER A 211 -12.81 -26.71 0.60
N LEU A 212 -13.40 -26.49 -0.58
CA LEU A 212 -14.76 -26.96 -0.88
C LEU A 212 -14.81 -28.50 -0.98
N PRO A 213 -15.91 -29.15 -0.56
CA PRO A 213 -16.09 -30.59 -0.73
C PRO A 213 -16.07 -31.02 -2.21
N PRO A 214 -15.54 -32.22 -2.55
CA PRO A 214 -15.62 -32.81 -3.89
C PRO A 214 -17.02 -32.76 -4.51
N ALA A 215 -18.04 -33.07 -3.70
CA ALA A 215 -19.44 -33.04 -4.10
C ALA A 215 -19.94 -31.63 -4.49
N THR A 216 -19.35 -30.57 -3.91
CA THR A 216 -19.68 -29.18 -4.27
C THR A 216 -19.12 -28.84 -5.64
N TYR A 217 -17.90 -29.30 -5.97
CA TYR A 217 -17.38 -29.17 -7.33
C TYR A 217 -18.19 -30.01 -8.32
N GLU A 218 -18.63 -31.22 -7.94
CA GLU A 218 -19.52 -32.03 -8.77
C GLU A 218 -20.87 -31.36 -8.98
N ILE A 219 -21.44 -30.66 -7.99
CA ILE A 219 -22.66 -29.85 -8.16
C ILE A 219 -22.39 -28.63 -9.05
N ILE A 220 -21.27 -27.93 -8.88
CA ILE A 220 -20.86 -26.81 -9.75
C ILE A 220 -20.58 -27.30 -11.20
N ALA A 221 -20.06 -28.51 -11.36
CA ALA A 221 -19.75 -29.16 -12.63
C ALA A 221 -20.94 -29.93 -13.24
N ALA A 222 -21.95 -30.31 -12.45
CA ALA A 222 -23.21 -30.93 -12.88
C ALA A 222 -24.24 -29.87 -13.25
N THR A 223 -24.36 -28.80 -12.45
CA THR A 223 -24.91 -27.52 -12.93
C THR A 223 -24.07 -26.98 -14.09
N GLY A 224 -22.80 -27.44 -14.18
CA GLY A 224 -21.77 -27.42 -15.23
C GLY A 224 -22.04 -28.20 -16.52
N GLN A 225 -22.99 -29.14 -16.54
CA GLN A 225 -23.30 -29.92 -17.74
C GLN A 225 -23.96 -29.03 -18.80
N PRO A 226 -23.63 -29.21 -20.10
CA PRO A 226 -24.26 -28.47 -21.16
C PRO A 226 -25.72 -28.93 -21.26
N SER A 227 -26.61 -28.34 -20.45
CA SER A 227 -28.00 -28.27 -20.86
C SER A 227 -27.99 -27.53 -22.20
N THR A 228 -28.70 -28.07 -23.17
CA THR A 228 -28.91 -27.49 -24.50
C THR A 228 -29.62 -26.12 -24.47
N GLY A 229 -29.77 -25.52 -23.28
CA GLY A 229 -30.35 -24.22 -23.03
C GLY A 229 -29.33 -23.10 -23.14
N LYS A 230 -29.69 -22.07 -23.93
CA LYS A 230 -28.94 -20.84 -24.24
C LYS A 230 -28.52 -19.97 -23.03
N HIS A 231 -28.65 -20.43 -21.78
CA HIS A 231 -28.60 -19.60 -20.57
C HIS A 231 -27.32 -19.70 -19.71
N ARG A 232 -26.35 -20.58 -20.03
CA ARG A 232 -25.13 -20.77 -19.22
C ARG A 232 -23.94 -19.88 -19.61
N ARG A 233 -24.07 -19.08 -20.67
CA ARG A 233 -23.05 -18.08 -21.03
C ARG A 233 -23.03 -16.87 -20.09
N GLY A 234 -24.09 -16.65 -19.31
CA GLY A 234 -24.25 -15.46 -18.46
C GLY A 234 -23.13 -15.27 -17.44
N PRO A 235 -22.91 -16.20 -16.49
CA PRO A 235 -21.95 -15.98 -15.40
C PRO A 235 -20.49 -15.89 -15.85
N ALA A 236 -20.06 -16.76 -16.78
CA ALA A 236 -18.70 -16.71 -17.33
C ALA A 236 -18.46 -15.44 -18.17
N LEU A 237 -19.47 -15.00 -18.92
CA LEU A 237 -19.44 -13.71 -19.60
C LEU A 237 -19.38 -12.57 -18.58
N TRP A 238 -20.14 -12.62 -17.48
CA TRP A 238 -20.09 -11.60 -16.43
C TRP A 238 -18.74 -11.54 -15.71
N VAL A 239 -18.12 -12.67 -15.38
CA VAL A 239 -16.77 -12.70 -14.79
C VAL A 239 -15.73 -12.17 -15.78
N THR A 240 -15.82 -12.57 -17.05
CA THR A 240 -14.91 -12.09 -18.10
C THR A 240 -15.09 -10.59 -18.33
N VAL A 241 -16.34 -10.12 -18.39
CA VAL A 241 -16.68 -8.70 -18.48
C VAL A 241 -16.18 -7.97 -17.25
N LEU A 242 -16.39 -8.49 -16.03
CA LEU A 242 -15.90 -7.88 -14.79
C LEU A 242 -14.37 -7.78 -14.79
N PHE A 243 -13.67 -8.83 -15.22
CA PHE A 243 -12.21 -8.85 -15.30
C PHE A 243 -11.68 -7.90 -16.38
N LEU A 244 -12.30 -7.86 -17.56
CA LEU A 244 -11.95 -6.91 -18.62
C LEU A 244 -12.28 -5.48 -18.19
N THR A 245 -13.39 -5.24 -17.51
CA THR A 245 -13.74 -3.93 -16.97
C THR A 245 -12.77 -3.53 -15.87
N ALA A 246 -12.40 -4.42 -14.95
CA ALA A 246 -11.38 -4.15 -13.93
C ALA A 246 -10.02 -3.85 -14.59
N GLY A 247 -9.64 -4.60 -15.62
CA GLY A 247 -8.43 -4.34 -16.40
C GLY A 247 -8.44 -2.96 -17.09
N VAL A 248 -9.56 -2.58 -17.69
CA VAL A 248 -9.71 -1.29 -18.41
C VAL A 248 -9.88 -0.10 -17.46
N TRP A 249 -10.54 -0.28 -16.32
CA TRP A 249 -10.94 0.81 -15.42
C TRP A 249 -10.04 0.96 -14.19
N LEU A 250 -9.34 -0.10 -13.75
CA LEU A 250 -8.46 -0.05 -12.59
C LEU A 250 -6.99 -0.14 -13.00
N TRP A 251 -6.65 -1.13 -13.83
CA TRP A 251 -5.24 -1.40 -14.17
C TRP A 251 -4.67 -0.48 -15.26
N TRP A 252 -5.42 -0.27 -16.34
CA TRP A 252 -4.97 0.55 -17.47
C TRP A 252 -4.68 2.02 -17.13
N PRO A 253 -5.53 2.73 -16.35
CA PRO A 253 -5.23 4.09 -15.85
C PRO A 253 -3.91 4.14 -15.07
N ASN A 254 -3.75 3.22 -14.12
CA ASN A 254 -2.57 3.15 -13.27
C ASN A 254 -1.28 2.88 -14.07
N LEU A 255 -1.28 1.89 -14.97
CA LEU A 255 -0.14 1.59 -15.83
C LEU A 255 0.26 2.79 -16.69
N ARG A 256 -0.74 3.48 -17.27
CA ARG A 256 -0.54 4.68 -18.09
C ARG A 256 -0.05 5.89 -17.29
N CYS A 257 -0.37 5.97 -16.01
CA CYS A 257 0.15 6.98 -15.09
C CYS A 257 1.63 6.71 -14.82
N HIS A 258 1.98 5.51 -14.33
CA HIS A 258 3.38 5.17 -14.01
C HIS A 258 4.31 5.26 -15.23
N THR A 259 3.89 4.75 -16.39
CA THR A 259 4.68 4.87 -17.62
C THR A 259 5.02 6.33 -17.95
N ARG A 260 4.08 7.26 -17.69
CA ARG A 260 4.31 8.70 -17.94
C ARG A 260 5.14 9.37 -16.85
N LEU A 261 5.02 8.93 -15.60
CA LEU A 261 5.90 9.36 -14.51
C LEU A 261 7.36 8.99 -14.81
N ASP A 262 7.59 7.78 -15.32
CA ASP A 262 8.93 7.32 -15.72
C ASP A 262 9.48 8.14 -16.89
N GLN A 263 8.63 8.40 -17.90
CA GLN A 263 8.99 9.29 -19.02
C GLN A 263 9.30 10.72 -18.55
N ALA A 264 8.49 11.27 -17.63
CA ALA A 264 8.73 12.57 -17.04
C ALA A 264 10.08 12.61 -16.31
N GLN A 265 10.39 11.57 -15.52
CA GLN A 265 11.66 11.46 -14.81
C GLN A 265 12.85 11.47 -15.76
N HIS A 266 12.79 10.70 -16.86
CA HIS A 266 13.83 10.71 -17.89
C HIS A 266 13.97 12.09 -18.56
N LEU A 267 12.88 12.83 -18.74
CA LEU A 267 12.93 14.18 -19.30
C LEU A 267 13.56 15.19 -18.32
N ILE A 268 13.29 15.05 -17.02
CA ILE A 268 13.92 15.86 -15.96
C ILE A 268 15.44 15.64 -15.96
N MET A 269 15.88 14.38 -15.95
CA MET A 269 17.30 14.02 -15.99
C MET A 269 18.04 14.59 -17.21
N ASN A 270 17.32 14.78 -18.32
CA ASN A 270 17.86 15.34 -19.57
C ASN A 270 17.65 16.87 -19.71
N GLY A 271 17.21 17.55 -18.64
CA GLY A 271 16.99 19.00 -18.62
C GLY A 271 15.78 19.49 -19.45
N ARG A 272 14.90 18.59 -19.91
CA ARG A 272 13.73 18.93 -20.74
C ARG A 272 12.50 19.22 -19.88
N VAL A 273 12.59 20.26 -19.05
CA VAL A 273 11.59 20.60 -18.02
C VAL A 273 10.17 20.80 -18.58
N GLY A 274 10.01 21.61 -19.63
CA GLY A 274 8.69 21.87 -20.21
C GLY A 274 8.02 20.62 -20.81
N SER A 275 8.81 19.67 -21.34
CA SER A 275 8.28 18.38 -21.80
C SER A 275 7.92 17.48 -20.62
N SER A 276 8.69 17.53 -19.53
CA SER A 276 8.38 16.79 -18.29
C SER A 276 7.04 17.22 -17.70
N LEU A 277 6.79 18.54 -17.58
CA LEU A 277 5.51 19.05 -17.08
C LEU A 277 4.30 18.53 -17.87
N LYS A 278 4.43 18.46 -19.21
CA LYS A 278 3.39 17.86 -20.06
C LYS A 278 3.19 16.36 -19.79
N MET A 279 4.26 15.62 -19.50
CA MET A 279 4.15 14.20 -19.14
C MET A 279 3.52 14.01 -17.76
N LEU A 280 3.85 14.87 -16.79
CA LEU A 280 3.24 14.87 -15.45
C LEU A 280 1.74 15.20 -15.52
N GLU A 281 1.35 16.20 -16.31
CA GLU A 281 -0.06 16.50 -16.55
C GLU A 281 -0.79 15.33 -17.22
N ALA A 282 -0.17 14.73 -18.24
CA ALA A 282 -0.74 13.56 -18.90
C ALA A 282 -0.80 12.32 -17.97
N ALA A 283 0.07 12.23 -16.96
CA ALA A 283 0.01 11.22 -15.91
C ALA A 283 -1.16 11.48 -14.95
N ALA A 284 -1.34 12.73 -14.51
CA ALA A 284 -2.49 13.15 -13.69
C ALA A 284 -3.83 12.92 -14.40
N GLN A 285 -3.90 13.14 -15.71
CA GLN A 285 -5.09 12.83 -16.51
C GLN A 285 -5.31 11.32 -16.70
N ALA A 286 -4.24 10.53 -16.65
CA ALA A 286 -4.32 9.08 -16.80
C ALA A 286 -4.91 8.42 -15.56
N ASP A 287 -4.47 8.85 -14.38
CA ASP A 287 -5.00 8.43 -13.09
C ASP A 287 -5.33 9.66 -12.23
N PRO A 288 -6.57 10.16 -12.31
CA PRO A 288 -7.00 11.36 -11.59
C PRO A 288 -6.99 11.24 -10.08
N TRP A 289 -6.78 10.04 -9.52
CA TRP A 289 -6.78 9.82 -8.07
C TRP A 289 -5.37 9.74 -7.48
N ASN A 290 -4.34 9.58 -8.31
CA ASN A 290 -2.97 9.48 -7.85
C ASN A 290 -2.42 10.89 -7.47
N PRO A 291 -1.93 11.10 -6.24
CA PRO A 291 -1.34 12.38 -5.81
C PRO A 291 0.06 12.62 -6.40
N GLU A 292 0.79 11.57 -6.78
CA GLU A 292 2.21 11.65 -7.15
C GLU A 292 2.51 12.53 -8.38
N PRO A 293 1.74 12.48 -9.49
CA PRO A 293 1.95 13.39 -10.61
C PRO A 293 1.90 14.86 -10.21
N TRP A 294 0.97 15.21 -9.31
CA TRP A 294 0.78 16.55 -8.80
C TRP A 294 1.91 16.97 -7.86
N GLN A 295 2.35 16.06 -6.99
CA GLN A 295 3.51 16.30 -6.12
C GLN A 295 4.78 16.57 -6.93
N ARG A 296 5.12 15.68 -7.88
CA ARG A 296 6.32 15.85 -8.73
C ARG A 296 6.24 17.11 -9.59
N ARG A 297 5.03 17.48 -10.04
CA ARG A 297 4.79 18.72 -10.78
C ARG A 297 5.03 19.94 -9.90
N ALA A 298 4.51 19.96 -8.68
CA ALA A 298 4.71 21.03 -7.71
C ALA A 298 6.21 21.24 -7.41
N GLU A 299 6.96 20.15 -7.20
CA GLU A 299 8.41 20.20 -6.98
C GLU A 299 9.15 20.82 -8.18
N LEU A 300 8.79 20.42 -9.41
CA LEU A 300 9.43 20.91 -10.62
C LEU A 300 9.11 22.39 -10.87
N GLU A 301 7.85 22.80 -10.72
CA GLU A 301 7.40 24.19 -10.87
C GLU A 301 8.06 25.09 -9.82
N PHE A 302 8.15 24.63 -8.57
CA PHE A 302 8.84 25.37 -7.51
C PHE A 302 10.35 25.49 -7.75
N ALA A 303 10.98 24.43 -8.30
CA ALA A 303 12.39 24.46 -8.67
C ALA A 303 12.67 25.49 -9.77
N GLN A 304 11.76 25.64 -10.75
CA GLN A 304 11.86 26.69 -11.78
C GLN A 304 11.74 28.08 -11.17
N HIS A 305 10.72 28.31 -10.32
CA HIS A 305 10.55 29.58 -9.61
C HIS A 305 11.78 29.94 -8.77
N SER A 306 12.35 28.97 -8.08
CA SER A 306 13.51 29.16 -7.20
C SER A 306 14.79 29.58 -7.95
N GLN A 307 14.90 29.24 -9.24
CA GLN A 307 16.04 29.64 -10.09
C GLN A 307 15.91 31.08 -10.60
N SER A 308 14.71 31.64 -10.62
CA SER A 308 14.48 33.03 -11.04
C SER A 308 15.06 34.03 -10.02
N PRO A 309 15.65 35.16 -10.43
CA PRO A 309 16.25 36.13 -9.51
C PRO A 309 15.20 36.85 -8.65
N PRO A 310 15.43 37.05 -7.34
CA PRO A 310 14.53 37.82 -6.49
C PRO A 310 14.57 39.31 -6.86
N GLY A 311 13.40 39.92 -7.07
CA GLY A 311 13.29 41.38 -7.23
C GLY A 311 13.55 41.96 -8.62
N GLY A 312 13.84 41.13 -9.65
CA GLY A 312 13.58 41.56 -11.03
C GLY A 312 12.09 41.86 -11.18
N GLN A 313 11.67 42.79 -12.06
CA GLN A 313 10.25 43.03 -12.36
C GLN A 313 9.55 41.66 -12.39
N GLN A 314 8.72 41.37 -11.37
CA GLN A 314 8.06 40.08 -11.26
C GLN A 314 7.13 40.01 -12.46
N SER A 315 7.65 39.46 -13.55
CA SER A 315 6.85 39.17 -14.73
C SER A 315 5.67 38.35 -14.23
N SER A 316 4.51 38.57 -14.84
CA SER A 316 3.32 37.76 -14.56
C SER A 316 3.62 36.25 -14.60
N GLU A 317 4.64 35.87 -15.37
CA GLU A 317 5.16 34.51 -15.48
C GLU A 317 5.77 33.98 -14.19
N VAL A 318 6.72 34.68 -13.54
CA VAL A 318 7.37 34.20 -12.30
C VAL A 318 6.38 34.10 -11.12
N ARG A 319 5.44 35.06 -11.01
CA ARG A 319 4.34 34.94 -10.04
C ARG A 319 3.39 33.78 -10.35
N GLY A 320 3.22 33.48 -11.64
CA GLY A 320 2.45 32.33 -12.10
C GLY A 320 3.12 30.99 -11.73
N GLU A 321 4.44 30.90 -11.74
CA GLU A 321 5.18 29.66 -11.43
C GLU A 321 5.00 29.23 -9.96
N LEU A 322 5.17 30.14 -9.00
CA LEU A 322 4.94 29.83 -7.58
C LEU A 322 3.47 29.49 -7.31
N ALA A 323 2.53 30.25 -7.90
CA ALA A 323 1.10 29.98 -7.77
C ALA A 323 0.77 28.58 -8.33
N SER A 324 1.29 28.25 -9.50
CA SER A 324 1.13 26.92 -10.12
C SER A 324 1.70 25.82 -9.22
N ALA A 325 2.88 26.03 -8.62
CA ALA A 325 3.48 25.05 -7.72
C ALA A 325 2.61 24.79 -6.48
N LEU A 326 2.06 25.85 -5.88
CA LEU A 326 1.15 25.74 -4.73
C LEU A 326 -0.19 25.10 -5.13
N ASP A 327 -0.73 25.42 -6.30
CA ASP A 327 -1.95 24.79 -6.84
C ASP A 327 -1.74 23.30 -7.10
N SER A 328 -0.62 22.93 -7.74
CA SER A 328 -0.23 21.52 -7.96
C SER A 328 -0.09 20.78 -6.62
N LEU A 329 0.52 21.41 -5.60
CA LEU A 329 0.63 20.80 -4.28
C LEU A 329 -0.73 20.66 -3.59
N MET A 330 -1.63 21.61 -3.78
CA MET A 330 -3.01 21.53 -3.30
C MET A 330 -3.78 20.39 -3.96
N GLU A 331 -3.62 20.18 -5.27
CA GLU A 331 -4.19 19.02 -5.98
C GLU A 331 -3.66 17.69 -5.41
N ALA A 332 -2.37 17.61 -5.08
CA ALA A 332 -1.82 16.43 -4.40
C ALA A 332 -2.47 16.19 -3.03
N ARG A 333 -2.61 17.26 -2.22
CA ARG A 333 -3.23 17.19 -0.88
C ARG A 333 -4.71 16.81 -0.91
N GLN A 334 -5.45 17.20 -1.94
CA GLN A 334 -6.85 16.79 -2.07
C GLN A 334 -7.00 15.29 -2.32
N ARG A 335 -6.00 14.67 -2.97
CA ARG A 335 -5.99 13.22 -3.28
C ARG A 335 -5.42 12.38 -2.14
N ASP A 336 -4.50 12.94 -1.36
CA ASP A 336 -3.92 12.30 -0.18
C ASP A 336 -3.99 13.23 1.04
N PRO A 337 -5.21 13.45 1.59
CA PRO A 337 -5.43 14.43 2.66
C PRO A 337 -4.85 13.99 4.02
N ALA A 338 -4.52 12.71 4.17
CA ALA A 338 -3.94 12.18 5.39
C ALA A 338 -2.41 12.35 5.47
N ASN A 339 -1.75 12.71 4.37
CA ASN A 339 -0.30 12.74 4.28
C ASN A 339 0.31 14.05 4.81
N PRO A 340 1.00 14.01 5.97
CA PRO A 340 1.58 15.21 6.56
C PRO A 340 2.76 15.77 5.75
N HIS A 341 3.45 14.94 4.96
CA HIS A 341 4.62 15.39 4.20
C HIS A 341 4.23 16.37 3.09
N LEU A 342 3.03 16.27 2.53
CA LEU A 342 2.54 17.26 1.56
C LEU A 342 2.28 18.62 2.22
N VAL A 343 1.92 18.64 3.50
CA VAL A 343 1.74 19.87 4.29
C VAL A 343 3.11 20.44 4.69
N GLU A 344 4.04 19.58 5.09
CA GLU A 344 5.43 19.96 5.35
C GLU A 344 6.06 20.61 4.11
N ARG A 345 5.86 20.02 2.93
CA ARG A 345 6.33 20.60 1.65
C ARG A 345 5.70 21.96 1.32
N ASP A 346 4.45 22.20 1.69
CA ASP A 346 3.79 23.51 1.54
C ASP A 346 4.48 24.55 2.43
N GLY A 347 4.80 24.18 3.67
CA GLY A 347 5.60 24.98 4.59
C GLY A 347 6.99 25.30 4.03
N ASP A 348 7.68 24.30 3.48
CA ASP A 348 9.00 24.46 2.88
C ASP A 348 8.99 25.45 1.71
N PHE A 349 8.00 25.37 0.83
CA PHE A 349 7.85 26.30 -0.31
C PHE A 349 7.68 27.74 0.16
N ARG A 350 6.82 27.95 1.16
CA ARG A 350 6.54 29.28 1.72
C ARG A 350 7.71 29.85 2.50
N LEU A 351 8.42 29.01 3.26
CA LEU A 351 9.64 29.41 3.97
C LEU A 351 10.75 29.79 3.00
N ALA A 352 10.95 29.05 1.91
CA ALA A 352 11.91 29.44 0.88
C ALA A 352 11.52 30.78 0.22
N GLU A 353 10.23 31.04 -0.02
CA GLU A 353 9.78 32.33 -0.56
C GLU A 353 9.95 33.48 0.45
N PHE A 354 9.72 33.24 1.75
CA PHE A 354 10.08 34.18 2.80
C PHE A 354 11.59 34.49 2.75
N ARG A 355 12.44 33.47 2.65
CA ARG A 355 13.91 33.67 2.63
C ARG A 355 14.35 34.52 1.43
N ARG A 356 13.65 34.41 0.30
CA ARG A 356 13.88 35.19 -0.94
C ARG A 356 13.34 36.62 -0.87
N THR A 357 12.13 36.82 -0.33
CA THR A 357 11.41 38.10 -0.39
C THR A 357 11.46 38.92 0.90
N LYS A 358 11.76 38.26 2.02
CA LYS A 358 11.67 38.78 3.39
C LYS A 358 10.27 39.29 3.78
N SER A 359 9.22 38.85 3.08
CA SER A 359 7.84 39.24 3.38
C SER A 359 7.27 38.41 4.53
N VAL A 360 6.92 39.07 5.63
CA VAL A 360 6.35 38.44 6.85
C VAL A 360 5.12 37.57 6.55
N VAL A 361 4.31 37.92 5.55
CA VAL A 361 3.13 37.13 5.14
C VAL A 361 3.50 35.70 4.75
N TRP A 362 4.67 35.51 4.12
CA TRP A 362 5.17 34.18 3.78
C TRP A 362 5.66 33.41 5.00
N ALA A 363 6.25 34.10 5.99
CA ALA A 363 6.62 33.47 7.26
C ALA A 363 5.38 33.01 8.02
N GLN A 364 4.35 33.86 8.14
CA GLN A 364 3.05 33.51 8.74
C GLN A 364 2.41 32.30 8.05
N SER A 365 2.37 32.33 6.72
CA SER A 365 1.79 31.21 5.96
C SER A 365 2.60 29.91 6.10
N ALA A 366 3.93 30.01 6.26
CA ALA A 366 4.78 28.85 6.52
C ALA A 366 4.55 28.30 7.94
N ALA A 367 4.41 29.18 8.94
CA ALA A 367 4.08 28.80 10.32
C ALA A 367 2.73 28.08 10.39
N ASP A 368 1.71 28.57 9.68
CA ASP A 368 0.41 27.90 9.57
C ASP A 368 0.52 26.49 8.99
N ALA A 369 1.33 26.33 7.93
CA ALA A 369 1.56 25.02 7.30
C ALA A 369 2.27 24.06 8.27
N TYR A 370 3.36 24.48 8.92
CA TYR A 370 4.07 23.63 9.87
C TYR A 370 3.25 23.33 11.13
N ARG A 371 2.41 24.25 11.59
CA ARG A 371 1.44 24.00 12.68
C ARG A 371 0.45 22.91 12.30
N LEU A 372 -0.11 22.97 11.09
CA LEU A 372 -0.97 21.91 10.56
C LEU A 372 -0.20 20.60 10.41
N GLY A 373 1.03 20.66 9.89
CA GLY A 373 1.93 19.51 9.77
C GLY A 373 2.18 18.84 11.12
N HIS A 374 2.44 19.62 12.18
CA HIS A 374 2.63 19.11 13.54
C HIS A 374 1.35 18.47 14.08
N LYS A 375 0.17 19.03 13.80
CA LYS A 375 -1.11 18.40 14.18
C LYS A 375 -1.30 17.03 13.49
N MET A 376 -0.82 16.88 12.26
CA MET A 376 -0.91 15.63 11.50
C MET A 376 0.22 14.66 11.83
N TYR A 377 1.36 15.15 12.31
CA TYR A 377 2.50 14.35 12.72
C TYR A 377 3.13 14.91 14.02
N PRO A 378 2.48 14.70 15.19
CA PRO A 378 2.88 15.34 16.45
C PRO A 378 4.24 14.91 16.99
N THR A 379 4.69 13.72 16.59
CA THR A 379 5.93 13.10 17.07
C THR A 379 7.14 13.40 16.19
N ASN A 380 6.99 14.26 15.18
CA ASN A 380 8.10 14.74 14.36
C ASN A 380 8.67 16.04 14.94
N ALA A 381 9.83 15.92 15.61
CA ALA A 381 10.53 17.05 16.21
C ALA A 381 10.97 18.09 15.18
N THR A 382 11.33 17.68 13.95
CA THR A 382 11.76 18.57 12.88
C THR A 382 10.63 19.49 12.42
N ILE A 383 9.41 18.97 12.27
CA ILE A 383 8.25 19.79 11.90
C ILE A 383 7.95 20.82 13.00
N ALA A 384 8.01 20.42 14.27
CA ALA A 384 7.83 21.35 15.40
C ALA A 384 8.94 22.41 15.46
N ALA A 385 10.19 22.05 15.16
CA ALA A 385 11.30 22.99 15.09
C ALA A 385 11.12 24.01 13.95
N ARG A 386 10.66 23.56 12.78
CA ARG A 386 10.32 24.45 11.65
C ARG A 386 9.14 25.36 11.95
N TRP A 387 8.15 24.86 12.69
CA TRP A 387 7.06 25.69 13.20
C TRP A 387 7.59 26.79 14.13
N ALA A 388 8.48 26.47 15.06
CA ALA A 388 9.10 27.45 15.95
C ALA A 388 9.90 28.52 15.17
N GLU A 389 10.76 28.09 14.23
CA GLU A 389 11.52 29.00 13.36
C GLU A 389 10.60 29.95 12.59
N THR A 390 9.55 29.40 11.96
CA THR A 390 8.65 30.21 11.13
C THR A 390 7.76 31.14 11.93
N ALA A 391 7.33 30.74 13.13
CA ALA A 391 6.58 31.59 14.05
C ALA A 391 7.43 32.78 14.55
N ASP A 392 8.71 32.57 14.85
CA ASP A 392 9.63 33.65 15.21
C ASP A 392 9.81 34.64 14.05
N LEU A 393 10.05 34.10 12.84
CA LEU A 393 10.15 34.90 11.61
C LEU A 393 8.85 35.65 11.27
N ALA A 394 7.70 35.14 11.72
CA ALA A 394 6.39 35.76 11.58
C ALA A 394 6.14 36.87 12.62
N GLY A 395 7.03 37.03 13.62
CA GLY A 395 6.86 37.99 14.70
C GLY A 395 5.91 37.50 15.80
N GLU A 396 5.79 36.18 15.99
CA GLU A 396 4.90 35.55 16.96
C GLU A 396 5.71 34.79 18.04
N PRO A 397 6.44 35.50 18.93
CA PRO A 397 7.40 34.90 19.85
C PRO A 397 6.77 33.92 20.85
N GLY A 398 5.52 34.15 21.26
CA GLY A 398 4.79 33.22 22.13
C GLY A 398 4.55 31.87 21.46
N GLU A 399 4.10 31.88 20.20
CA GLU A 399 3.88 30.65 19.42
C GLU A 399 5.22 29.96 19.11
N ALA A 400 6.27 30.74 18.82
CA ALA A 400 7.62 30.23 18.61
C ALA A 400 8.16 29.49 19.84
N SER A 401 8.04 30.09 21.03
CA SER A 401 8.49 29.50 22.30
C SER A 401 7.73 28.22 22.63
N ASP A 402 6.41 28.19 22.42
CA ASP A 402 5.58 27.00 22.64
C ASP A 402 5.96 25.86 21.68
N ALA A 403 6.13 26.16 20.39
CA ALA A 403 6.56 25.19 19.39
C ALA A 403 7.98 24.67 19.67
N ALA A 404 8.89 25.53 20.13
CA ALA A 404 10.25 25.15 20.50
C ALA A 404 10.28 24.16 21.67
N ARG A 405 9.45 24.38 22.69
CA ARG A 405 9.30 23.45 23.83
C ARG A 405 8.77 22.09 23.38
N LEU A 406 7.85 22.06 22.42
CA LEU A 406 7.33 20.80 21.86
C LEU A 406 8.42 20.04 21.09
N ALA A 407 9.18 20.74 20.24
CA ALA A 407 10.28 20.18 19.47
C ALA A 407 11.37 19.58 20.39
N LEU A 408 11.84 20.35 21.37
CA LEU A 408 12.87 19.91 22.32
C LEU A 408 12.39 18.74 23.18
N ARG A 409 11.13 18.77 23.66
CA ARG A 409 10.56 17.65 24.42
C ARG A 409 10.57 16.35 23.63
N GLN A 410 10.17 16.40 22.35
CA GLN A 410 10.17 15.21 21.51
C GLN A 410 11.61 14.77 21.17
N ASP A 411 12.54 15.70 20.96
CA ASP A 411 13.95 15.38 20.73
C ASP A 411 14.62 14.76 21.97
N ASP A 412 14.33 15.26 23.16
CA ASP A 412 14.81 14.68 24.44
C ASP A 412 14.32 13.24 24.61
N LEU A 413 13.06 12.98 24.26
CA LEU A 413 12.51 11.63 24.25
C LEU A 413 13.26 10.75 23.23
N ASN A 414 13.45 11.22 22.00
CA ASN A 414 14.18 10.50 20.96
C ASN A 414 15.62 10.17 21.38
N ARG A 415 16.30 11.10 22.05
CA ARG A 415 17.65 10.90 22.61
C ARG A 415 17.65 9.89 23.75
N SER A 416 16.69 9.98 24.68
CA SER A 416 16.58 9.04 25.80
C SER A 416 16.33 7.59 25.36
N LEU A 417 15.65 7.42 24.21
CA LEU A 417 15.34 6.12 23.61
C LEU A 417 16.39 5.66 22.59
N GLY A 418 17.38 6.49 22.25
CA GLY A 418 18.45 6.16 21.31
C GLY A 418 18.02 6.17 19.82
N HIS A 419 16.97 6.92 19.47
CA HIS A 419 16.48 7.07 18.09
C HIS A 419 17.31 8.10 17.31
N VAL A 420 18.56 7.76 16.99
CA VAL A 420 19.56 8.67 16.41
C VAL A 420 19.09 9.30 15.08
N GLU A 421 18.32 8.56 14.29
CA GLU A 421 17.73 9.01 13.02
C GLU A 421 16.67 10.10 13.19
N ARG A 422 16.21 10.35 14.43
CA ARG A 422 15.20 11.35 14.78
C ARG A 422 15.77 12.54 15.56
N TRP A 423 17.07 12.59 15.75
CA TRP A 423 17.70 13.67 16.50
C TRP A 423 17.68 14.97 15.70
N LEU A 424 17.30 16.06 16.37
CA LEU A 424 17.59 17.40 15.91
C LEU A 424 19.10 17.64 15.95
N SER A 425 19.59 18.44 14.99
CA SER A 425 20.99 18.84 15.01
C SER A 425 21.27 19.71 16.24
N GLU A 426 22.52 19.69 16.73
CA GLU A 426 22.92 20.54 17.86
C GLU A 426 22.71 22.04 17.56
N ALA A 427 22.81 22.43 16.28
CA ALA A 427 22.53 23.79 15.84
C ALA A 427 21.03 24.13 15.97
N ASP A 428 20.14 23.21 15.56
CA ASP A 428 18.70 23.40 15.69
C ASP A 428 18.29 23.46 17.17
N ARG A 429 18.81 22.56 18.02
CA ARG A 429 18.52 22.59 19.46
C ARG A 429 18.89 23.92 20.10
N LYS A 430 20.10 24.42 19.83
CA LYS A 430 20.55 25.71 20.36
C LYS A 430 19.62 26.85 19.92
N ALA A 431 19.24 26.87 18.64
CA ALA A 431 18.32 27.89 18.13
C ALA A 431 16.95 27.83 18.82
N LEU A 432 16.46 26.64 19.18
CA LEU A 432 15.20 26.47 19.91
C LEU A 432 15.32 26.90 21.38
N ASP A 433 16.45 26.63 22.04
CA ASP A 433 16.72 27.11 23.41
C ASP A 433 16.74 28.64 23.45
N ASP A 434 17.39 29.29 22.47
CA ASP A 434 17.43 30.76 22.36
C ASP A 434 16.01 31.37 22.20
N LEU A 435 15.07 30.66 21.54
CA LEU A 435 13.67 31.08 21.40
C LEU A 435 12.83 30.90 22.68
N ILE A 436 13.30 30.14 23.65
CA ILE A 436 12.60 29.93 24.93
C ILE A 436 13.05 30.95 25.98
N GLU A 437 14.30 31.40 25.89
CA GLU A 437 14.90 32.38 26.83
C GLU A 437 14.48 33.84 26.56
N HIS A 438 13.91 34.11 25.38
CA HIS A 438 13.41 35.41 24.95
C HIS A 438 11.88 35.47 24.95
#